data_AF-A0A2N6IJM8-F1
#
_entry.id   AF-A0A2N6IJM8-F1
#
_cell.length_a   1.000
_cell.length_b   1.000
_cell.length_c   1.000
_cell.angle_alpha   90.00
_cell.angle_beta   90.00
_cell.angle_gamma   90.00
#
_symmetry.space_group_name_H-M   'P 1'
#
loop_
_entity.id
_entity.type
_entity.pdbx_description
1 polymer ?
#
loop_
_entity_poly.entity_id
_entity_poly.type
_entity_poly.pdbx_seq_one_letter_code
_entity_poly.pdbx_strand_id
1 'polypeptide(L)'
;MTQHSAPAHDFPESVLTMQPSPSFVLPSFTGAITLTPASGVAATFGAIILDAPTVAALSGALDGASVHLVHESECVTLHVTHPALASSAEVTLQLTRLRGKPVLHLSMDQLVLRQHDSGLDCAMLARIVSAAQRHGIGRLTLQVVSGELAIGQAPLRDGAAAWIALGFDAPLALSDVDWVTATPELAAQLPAQWMTSLADLLAHPDGPALWGACARDVTLIFDLRPGWAACTKLAQRLRESGRTAEALRIAERAMGSVQ
;
A
#
# COMPACT_ATOMS: atom_id res chain seq x y z
N MET A 1 78.27 -21.06 -10.81
CA MET A 1 77.41 -20.00 -11.41
C MET A 1 76.52 -20.69 -12.44
N THR A 2 75.25 -20.91 -12.05
CA THR A 2 74.00 -20.41 -12.69
C THR A 2 73.38 -21.43 -13.66
N GLN A 3 72.39 -22.20 -13.19
CA GLN A 3 70.92 -22.04 -13.42
C GLN A 3 70.49 -22.87 -14.65
N HIS A 4 69.86 -24.06 -14.51
CA HIS A 4 68.43 -24.33 -14.23
C HIS A 4 67.44 -23.50 -15.06
N SER A 5 66.85 -24.14 -16.08
CA SER A 5 65.48 -23.88 -16.58
C SER A 5 65.05 -25.00 -17.53
N ALA A 6 63.99 -25.72 -17.16
CA ALA A 6 63.19 -26.55 -18.05
C ALA A 6 62.00 -25.72 -18.58
N PRO A 7 61.52 -25.90 -19.82
CA PRO A 7 60.31 -25.26 -20.30
C PRO A 7 59.05 -26.03 -19.88
N ALA A 8 58.00 -25.25 -19.59
CA ALA A 8 56.72 -25.67 -19.05
C ALA A 8 55.83 -26.40 -20.07
N HIS A 9 55.00 -27.30 -19.53
CA HIS A 9 53.85 -27.90 -20.20
C HIS A 9 52.74 -26.86 -20.37
N ASP A 10 52.37 -26.56 -21.62
CA ASP A 10 51.08 -25.93 -21.96
C ASP A 10 50.05 -27.03 -22.25
N PHE A 11 49.04 -27.12 -21.40
CA PHE A 11 47.80 -27.82 -21.70
C PHE A 11 46.82 -26.82 -22.34
N PRO A 12 46.17 -27.13 -23.47
CA PRO A 12 45.05 -26.32 -23.93
C PRO A 12 43.83 -26.61 -23.03
N GLU A 13 43.42 -25.62 -22.23
CA GLU A 13 42.09 -25.60 -21.62
C GLU A 13 41.03 -25.65 -22.72
N SER A 14 40.39 -26.82 -22.83
CA SER A 14 39.16 -26.97 -23.59
C SER A 14 38.02 -26.32 -22.81
N VAL A 15 37.73 -25.06 -23.11
CA VAL A 15 36.51 -24.40 -22.61
C VAL A 15 35.32 -24.91 -23.42
N LEU A 16 34.53 -25.77 -22.80
CA LEU A 16 33.16 -26.09 -23.22
C LEU A 16 32.31 -24.82 -23.14
N THR A 17 32.10 -24.15 -24.26
CA THR A 17 31.03 -23.15 -24.39
C THR A 17 29.68 -23.86 -24.39
N MET A 18 29.01 -23.89 -23.24
CA MET A 18 27.56 -24.04 -23.18
C MET A 18 26.93 -22.69 -23.56
N GLN A 19 26.23 -22.64 -24.69
CA GLN A 19 25.32 -21.53 -24.98
C GLN A 19 24.13 -21.59 -24.00
N PRO A 20 23.83 -20.54 -23.24
CA PRO A 20 22.52 -20.39 -22.65
C PRO A 20 21.53 -19.96 -23.75
N SER A 21 20.44 -20.71 -23.86
CA SER A 21 19.20 -20.34 -24.54
C SER A 21 18.73 -18.94 -24.11
N PRO A 22 18.03 -18.19 -24.98
CA PRO A 22 17.66 -16.80 -24.70
C PRO A 22 16.73 -16.75 -23.48
N SER A 23 17.28 -16.32 -22.35
CA SER A 23 16.51 -15.93 -21.18
C SER A 23 15.93 -14.55 -21.45
N PHE A 24 14.61 -14.44 -21.38
CA PHE A 24 13.93 -13.16 -21.31
C PHE A 24 14.49 -12.37 -20.11
N VAL A 25 15.22 -11.30 -20.40
CA VAL A 25 15.66 -10.34 -19.38
C VAL A 25 14.46 -9.44 -19.08
N LEU A 26 13.81 -9.69 -17.93
CA LEU A 26 12.91 -8.70 -17.33
C LEU A 26 13.74 -7.46 -16.96
N PRO A 27 13.24 -6.23 -17.20
CA PRO A 27 13.99 -5.03 -16.86
C PRO A 27 14.30 -4.99 -15.37
N SER A 28 15.59 -4.97 -15.06
CA SER A 28 16.14 -4.80 -13.73
C SER A 28 15.80 -3.39 -13.23
N PHE A 29 15.00 -3.31 -12.16
CA PHE A 29 14.69 -2.09 -11.44
C PHE A 29 15.99 -1.41 -10.96
N THR A 30 16.30 -0.24 -11.50
CA THR A 30 17.51 0.55 -11.20
C THR A 30 17.15 1.99 -10.82
N GLY A 31 16.15 2.16 -9.97
CA GLY A 31 16.00 3.38 -9.19
C GLY A 31 16.96 3.33 -8.00
N ALA A 32 17.86 4.31 -7.87
CA ALA A 32 18.74 4.41 -6.71
C ALA A 32 17.90 4.76 -5.46
N ILE A 33 17.60 3.77 -4.62
CA ILE A 33 17.03 3.98 -3.29
C ILE A 33 18.19 4.32 -2.36
N THR A 34 18.37 5.61 -2.07
CA THR A 34 19.34 6.04 -1.07
C THR A 34 18.75 5.78 0.31
N LEU A 35 19.01 4.59 0.86
CA LEU A 35 18.88 4.39 2.30
C LEU A 35 20.10 5.03 2.98
N THR A 36 19.86 5.93 3.93
CA THR A 36 20.92 6.39 4.84
C THR A 36 20.80 5.57 6.12
N PRO A 37 21.50 4.42 6.27
CA PRO A 37 21.45 3.66 7.52
C PRO A 37 22.16 4.46 8.61
N ALA A 38 21.48 4.69 9.74
CA ALA A 38 22.12 5.26 10.94
C ALA A 38 23.04 4.25 11.65
N SER A 39 22.98 2.96 11.28
CA SER A 39 23.66 1.86 11.97
C SER A 39 23.67 0.62 11.07
N GLY A 40 24.82 -0.05 10.94
CA GLY A 40 25.03 -1.23 10.08
C GLY A 40 24.33 -2.53 10.53
N VAL A 41 23.24 -2.42 11.28
CA VAL A 41 22.35 -3.54 11.66
C VAL A 41 21.10 -3.44 10.79
N ALA A 42 20.72 -4.53 10.14
CA ALA A 42 19.46 -4.58 9.39
C ALA A 42 18.31 -4.20 10.33
N ALA A 43 17.67 -3.06 10.10
CA ALA A 43 16.52 -2.63 10.88
C ALA A 43 15.38 -3.64 10.68
N THR A 44 14.70 -4.02 11.75
CA THR A 44 13.56 -4.94 11.70
C THR A 44 12.29 -4.21 12.12
N PHE A 45 11.21 -4.45 11.39
CA PHE A 45 9.87 -3.99 11.72
C PHE A 45 9.00 -5.19 12.06
N GLY A 46 8.92 -5.51 13.35
CA GLY A 46 8.47 -6.81 13.82
C GLY A 46 9.33 -7.95 13.25
N ALA A 47 8.73 -8.82 12.42
CA ALA A 47 9.43 -9.92 11.75
C ALA A 47 9.95 -9.56 10.34
N ILE A 48 9.73 -8.32 9.88
CA ILE A 48 10.10 -7.88 8.53
C ILE A 48 11.51 -7.27 8.57
N ILE A 49 12.39 -7.73 7.69
CA ILE A 49 13.71 -7.12 7.48
C ILE A 49 13.54 -5.89 6.59
N LEU A 50 13.92 -4.71 7.08
CA LEU A 50 13.85 -3.45 6.35
C LEU A 50 15.11 -3.22 5.50
N ASP A 51 15.30 -4.04 4.46
CA ASP A 51 16.28 -3.77 3.41
C ASP A 51 15.76 -2.74 2.39
N ALA A 52 16.63 -2.22 1.51
CA ALA A 52 16.25 -1.24 0.49
C ALA A 52 15.05 -1.67 -0.38
N PRO A 53 15.00 -2.89 -0.93
CA PRO A 53 13.85 -3.36 -1.69
C PRO A 53 12.55 -3.39 -0.88
N THR A 54 12.61 -3.80 0.39
CA THR A 54 11.45 -3.88 1.27
C THR A 54 10.94 -2.49 1.64
N VAL A 55 11.85 -1.57 1.98
CA VAL A 55 11.52 -0.17 2.29
C VAL A 55 10.89 0.54 1.09
N ALA A 56 11.44 0.37 -0.11
CA ALA A 56 10.85 0.95 -1.32
C ALA A 56 9.47 0.36 -1.65
N ALA A 57 9.28 -0.95 -1.44
CA ALA A 57 8.00 -1.58 -1.70
C ALA A 57 6.93 -1.19 -0.67
N LEU A 58 7.29 -1.14 0.62
CA LEU A 58 6.39 -0.76 1.72
C LEU A 58 6.07 0.73 1.77
N SER A 59 6.92 1.60 1.23
CA SER A 59 6.62 3.03 1.04
C SER A 59 5.73 3.31 -0.17
N GLY A 60 5.51 2.32 -1.03
CA GLY A 60 4.84 2.53 -2.30
C GLY A 60 5.66 3.33 -3.32
N ALA A 61 6.96 3.55 -3.06
CA ALA A 61 7.81 4.42 -3.87
C ALA A 61 7.79 4.06 -5.36
N LEU A 62 7.64 5.09 -6.19
CA LEU A 62 7.69 4.97 -7.65
C LEU A 62 9.15 4.89 -8.15
N ASP A 63 9.34 4.51 -9.39
CA ASP A 63 10.69 4.44 -9.96
C ASP A 63 11.28 5.85 -10.06
N GLY A 64 12.51 6.01 -9.57
CA GLY A 64 13.15 7.33 -9.45
C GLY A 64 12.73 8.13 -8.22
N ALA A 65 11.97 7.54 -7.28
CA ALA A 65 11.67 8.16 -6.00
C ALA A 65 12.81 7.96 -4.99
N SER A 66 12.99 8.95 -4.13
CA SER A 66 13.85 8.87 -2.94
C SER A 66 12.99 8.51 -1.72
N VAL A 67 13.47 7.61 -0.87
CA VAL A 67 12.77 7.19 0.35
C VAL A 67 13.69 7.40 1.56
N HIS A 68 13.25 8.24 2.48
CA HIS A 68 13.90 8.40 3.77
C HIS A 68 13.14 7.60 4.83
N LEU A 69 13.86 6.72 5.52
CA LEU A 69 13.32 5.86 6.57
C LEU A 69 13.63 6.46 7.94
N VAL A 70 12.61 6.66 8.75
CA VAL A 70 12.69 6.91 10.19
C VAL A 70 12.07 5.72 10.90
N HIS A 71 12.83 5.07 11.78
CA HIS A 71 12.39 3.86 12.48
C HIS A 71 12.36 4.09 13.99
N GLU A 72 11.19 3.96 14.59
CA GLU A 72 10.93 4.15 16.01
C GLU A 72 10.20 2.90 16.55
N SER A 73 10.90 2.04 17.31
CA SER A 73 10.39 0.83 18.01
C SER A 73 9.32 -0.03 17.30
N GLU A 74 8.08 0.44 17.17
CA GLU A 74 6.91 -0.25 16.58
C GLU A 74 6.32 0.49 15.36
N CYS A 75 6.95 1.58 14.94
CA CYS A 75 6.52 2.50 13.90
C CYS A 75 7.66 2.76 12.91
N VAL A 76 7.31 2.79 11.63
CA VAL A 76 8.21 3.11 10.53
C VAL A 76 7.58 4.26 9.75
N THR A 77 8.24 5.40 9.74
CA THR A 77 7.84 6.54 8.92
C THR A 77 8.72 6.60 7.68
N LEU A 78 8.07 6.66 6.51
CA LEU A 78 8.70 6.65 5.21
C LEU A 78 8.37 7.96 4.49
N HIS A 79 9.36 8.81 4.28
CA HIS A 79 9.19 10.03 3.49
C HIS A 79 9.60 9.75 2.05
N VAL A 80 8.63 9.78 1.14
CA VAL A 80 8.78 9.51 -0.29
C VAL A 80 8.79 10.82 -1.06
N THR A 81 9.91 11.11 -1.72
CA THR A 81 10.03 12.25 -2.63
C THR A 81 10.13 11.76 -4.06
N HIS A 82 9.32 12.30 -4.97
CA HIS A 82 9.33 11.93 -6.38
C HIS A 82 8.92 13.13 -7.24
N PRO A 83 9.52 13.34 -8.44
CA PRO A 83 9.21 14.50 -9.28
C PRO A 83 7.74 14.64 -9.71
N ALA A 84 7.00 13.52 -9.79
CA ALA A 84 5.58 13.54 -10.11
C ALA A 84 4.68 13.86 -8.91
N LEU A 85 5.20 13.85 -7.67
CA LEU A 85 4.45 14.23 -6.49
C LEU A 85 4.52 15.75 -6.31
N ALA A 86 3.37 16.38 -6.02
CA ALA A 86 3.31 17.82 -5.78
C ALA A 86 4.05 18.24 -4.50
N SER A 87 4.20 17.34 -3.54
CA SER A 87 4.96 17.48 -2.29
C SER A 87 5.51 16.12 -1.87
N SER A 88 6.47 16.11 -0.94
CA SER A 88 6.91 14.85 -0.30
C SER A 88 5.70 14.14 0.32
N ALA A 89 5.57 12.85 0.05
CA ALA A 89 4.54 12.02 0.64
C ALA A 89 5.08 11.34 1.89
N GLU A 90 4.34 11.44 2.98
CA GLU A 90 4.64 10.70 4.20
C GLU A 90 3.76 9.45 4.25
N VAL A 91 4.41 8.30 4.43
CA VAL A 91 3.77 7.00 4.64
C VAL A 91 4.23 6.48 5.98
N THR A 92 3.33 6.52 6.97
CA THR A 92 3.60 5.98 8.29
C THR A 92 3.00 4.59 8.39
N LEU A 93 3.85 3.64 8.78
CA LEU A 93 3.54 2.23 8.90
C LEU A 93 3.64 1.83 10.36
N GLN A 94 2.60 1.20 10.88
CA GLN A 94 2.63 0.60 12.21
C GLN A 94 2.19 -0.86 12.12
N LEU A 95 3.02 -1.78 12.62
CA LEU A 95 2.70 -3.20 12.60
C LEU A 95 1.98 -3.56 13.90
N THR A 96 0.77 -4.07 13.77
CA THR A 96 -0.03 -4.52 14.92
C THR A 96 -0.42 -5.98 14.76
N ARG A 97 -0.99 -6.57 15.81
CA ARG A 97 -1.57 -7.92 15.76
C ARG A 97 -3.04 -7.89 16.08
N LEU A 98 -3.86 -8.39 15.17
CA LEU A 98 -5.28 -8.61 15.39
C LEU A 98 -5.56 -10.11 15.43
N ARG A 99 -6.02 -10.62 16.59
CA ARG A 99 -6.26 -12.06 16.82
C ARG A 99 -5.04 -12.92 16.44
N GLY A 100 -3.84 -12.45 16.79
CA GLY A 100 -2.57 -13.12 16.50
C GLY A 100 -2.05 -13.00 15.07
N LYS A 101 -2.78 -12.35 14.15
CA LYS A 101 -2.35 -12.13 12.76
C LYS A 101 -1.78 -10.72 12.57
N PRO A 102 -0.71 -10.55 11.77
CA PRO A 102 -0.14 -9.24 11.50
C PRO A 102 -1.11 -8.37 10.69
N VAL A 103 -1.24 -7.12 11.10
CA VAL A 103 -2.02 -6.07 10.43
C VAL A 103 -1.12 -4.86 10.26
N LEU A 104 -1.09 -4.30 9.06
CA LEU A 104 -0.30 -3.11 8.76
C LEU A 104 -1.22 -1.88 8.79
N HIS A 105 -1.04 -1.02 9.77
CA HIS A 105 -1.71 0.26 9.84
C HIS A 105 -0.95 1.28 8.99
N LEU A 106 -1.70 2.02 8.18
CA LEU A 106 -1.22 3.03 7.23
C LEU A 106 -1.75 4.40 7.63
N SER A 107 -0.86 5.39 7.74
CA SER A 107 -1.20 6.81 7.64
C SER A 107 -0.57 7.38 6.38
N MET A 108 -1.39 8.03 5.55
CA MET A 108 -0.96 8.61 4.27
C MET A 108 -1.63 9.97 4.10
N ASP A 109 -1.15 10.95 4.85
CA ASP A 109 -1.86 12.22 5.07
C ASP A 109 -1.86 13.13 3.83
N GLN A 110 -0.89 12.96 2.92
CA GLN A 110 -0.71 13.84 1.76
C GLN A 110 -1.00 13.21 0.39
N LEU A 111 -1.10 11.87 0.29
CA LEU A 111 -1.12 11.22 -1.02
C LEU A 111 -2.50 11.27 -1.70
N VAL A 112 -3.59 11.28 -0.93
CA VAL A 112 -4.91 10.87 -1.43
C VAL A 112 -5.76 11.99 -2.02
N LEU A 113 -5.48 13.25 -1.74
CA LEU A 113 -6.44 14.32 -2.07
C LEU A 113 -6.08 15.18 -3.28
N ARG A 114 -4.86 15.11 -3.83
CA ARG A 114 -4.42 16.05 -4.89
C ARG A 114 -4.17 15.42 -6.26
N GLN A 115 -4.10 14.09 -6.37
CA GLN A 115 -3.62 13.42 -7.59
C GLN A 115 -4.43 12.17 -7.99
N HIS A 116 -5.68 12.03 -7.51
CA HIS A 116 -6.52 10.85 -7.79
C HIS A 116 -6.65 10.55 -9.29
N ASP A 117 -6.72 11.58 -10.14
CA ASP A 117 -6.86 11.42 -11.59
C ASP A 117 -5.60 10.86 -12.30
N SER A 118 -4.45 10.89 -11.64
CA SER A 118 -3.17 10.39 -12.20
C SER A 118 -2.93 8.90 -11.93
N GLY A 119 -3.76 8.27 -11.06
CA GLY A 119 -3.59 6.91 -10.58
C GLY A 119 -2.27 6.64 -9.84
N LEU A 120 -1.56 7.69 -9.40
CA LEU A 120 -0.32 7.55 -8.63
C LEU A 120 -0.60 6.93 -7.26
N ASP A 121 -1.68 7.34 -6.61
CA ASP A 121 -2.20 6.76 -5.37
C ASP A 121 -2.49 5.26 -5.49
N CYS A 122 -3.15 4.85 -6.57
CA CYS A 122 -3.42 3.46 -6.89
C CYS A 122 -2.12 2.66 -7.05
N ALA A 123 -1.13 3.23 -7.76
CA ALA A 123 0.16 2.58 -8.00
C ALA A 123 0.98 2.42 -6.72
N MET A 124 1.00 3.45 -5.88
CA MET A 124 1.69 3.41 -4.59
C MET A 124 1.02 2.38 -3.68
N LEU A 125 -0.31 2.41 -3.55
CA LEU A 125 -1.05 1.41 -2.77
C LEU A 125 -0.84 -0.01 -3.31
N ALA A 126 -0.80 -0.22 -4.63
CA ALA A 126 -0.53 -1.52 -5.23
C ALA A 126 0.84 -2.08 -4.85
N ARG A 127 1.87 -1.24 -4.79
CA ARG A 127 3.21 -1.61 -4.32
C ARG A 127 3.17 -2.01 -2.84
N ILE A 128 2.49 -1.23 -1.99
CA ILE A 128 2.31 -1.51 -0.56
C ILE A 128 1.57 -2.84 -0.35
N VAL A 129 0.43 -3.03 -1.03
CA VAL A 129 -0.37 -4.27 -1.05
C VAL A 129 0.51 -5.46 -1.45
N SER A 130 1.30 -5.31 -2.50
CA SER A 130 2.19 -6.35 -2.99
C SER A 130 3.33 -6.68 -2.02
N ALA A 131 3.84 -5.68 -1.29
CA ALA A 131 4.83 -5.88 -0.24
C ALA A 131 4.21 -6.60 0.96
N ALA A 132 3.08 -6.10 1.46
CA ALA A 132 2.35 -6.67 2.59
C ALA A 132 2.01 -8.15 2.37
N GLN A 133 1.52 -8.52 1.17
CA GLN A 133 1.25 -9.91 0.82
C GLN A 133 2.50 -10.80 0.87
N ARG A 134 3.66 -10.32 0.37
CA ARG A 134 4.93 -11.07 0.43
C ARG A 134 5.40 -11.33 1.86
N HIS A 135 5.04 -10.45 2.79
CA HIS A 135 5.36 -10.59 4.22
C HIS A 135 4.24 -11.27 5.03
N GLY A 136 3.24 -11.88 4.38
CA GLY A 136 2.17 -12.61 5.05
C GLY A 136 1.20 -11.73 5.83
N ILE A 137 1.16 -10.43 5.55
CA ILE A 137 0.18 -9.51 6.13
C ILE A 137 -1.15 -9.73 5.40
N GLY A 138 -2.19 -10.08 6.16
CA GLY A 138 -3.52 -10.36 5.60
C GLY A 138 -4.43 -9.14 5.48
N ARG A 139 -4.03 -8.00 6.07
CA ARG A 139 -4.87 -6.81 6.17
C ARG A 139 -4.05 -5.54 6.28
N LEU A 140 -4.50 -4.51 5.57
CA LEU A 140 -4.10 -3.11 5.80
C LEU A 140 -5.24 -2.40 6.53
N THR A 141 -4.90 -1.46 7.40
CA THR A 141 -5.89 -0.58 8.03
C THR A 141 -5.47 0.86 7.91
N LEU A 142 -6.44 1.78 7.88
CA LEU A 142 -6.18 3.21 7.97
C LEU A 142 -7.28 3.88 8.78
N GLN A 143 -6.98 5.01 9.41
CA GLN A 143 -7.99 5.79 10.13
C GLN A 143 -8.50 6.91 9.24
N VAL A 144 -9.82 7.05 9.19
CA VAL A 144 -10.48 8.24 8.63
C VAL A 144 -11.34 8.86 9.70
N VAL A 145 -11.33 10.19 9.75
CA VAL A 145 -12.21 10.96 10.63
C VAL A 145 -13.37 11.47 9.80
N SER A 146 -14.59 11.24 10.28
CA SER A 146 -15.80 11.83 9.74
C SER A 146 -16.04 13.21 10.35
N GLY A 147 -16.50 14.16 9.52
CA GLY A 147 -16.82 15.53 9.94
C GLY A 147 -16.34 16.60 8.97
N GLU A 148 -16.90 17.80 9.12
CA GLU A 148 -16.31 19.01 8.54
C GLU A 148 -15.12 19.43 9.40
N LEU A 149 -13.93 19.56 8.78
CA LEU A 149 -12.84 20.28 9.42
C LEU A 149 -13.24 21.75 9.55
N ALA A 150 -12.71 22.41 10.59
CA ALA A 150 -12.86 23.84 10.80
C ALA A 150 -12.57 24.64 9.50
N ILE A 151 -13.30 25.73 9.33
CA ILE A 151 -13.26 26.64 8.17
C ILE A 151 -11.81 26.87 7.70
N GLY A 152 -11.48 26.39 6.50
CA GLY A 152 -10.17 26.60 5.86
C GLY A 152 -9.37 25.34 5.53
N GLN A 153 -9.83 24.14 5.93
CA GLN A 153 -9.26 22.87 5.46
C GLN A 153 -10.20 22.21 4.44
N ALA A 154 -9.63 21.62 3.38
CA ALA A 154 -10.42 20.88 2.39
C ALA A 154 -11.25 19.78 3.09
N PRO A 155 -12.52 19.59 2.74
CA PRO A 155 -13.40 18.70 3.47
C PRO A 155 -12.88 17.25 3.46
N LEU A 156 -12.74 16.64 4.65
CA LEU A 156 -12.42 15.22 4.85
C LEU A 156 -13.45 14.25 4.22
N ARG A 157 -14.57 14.79 3.74
CA ARG A 157 -15.60 14.08 2.98
C ARG A 157 -15.02 13.33 1.77
N ASP A 158 -13.95 13.84 1.17
CA ASP A 158 -13.27 13.21 0.03
C ASP A 158 -12.32 12.08 0.47
N GLY A 159 -11.84 12.08 1.72
CA GLY A 159 -10.86 11.11 2.19
C GLY A 159 -11.42 9.68 2.23
N ALA A 160 -12.54 9.47 2.92
CA ALA A 160 -13.13 8.13 3.05
C ALA A 160 -13.61 7.58 1.70
N ALA A 161 -14.26 8.40 0.89
CA ALA A 161 -14.74 8.00 -0.43
C ALA A 161 -13.58 7.62 -1.38
N ALA A 162 -12.48 8.38 -1.38
CA ALA A 162 -11.29 8.07 -2.17
C ALA A 162 -10.68 6.72 -1.75
N TRP A 163 -10.54 6.46 -0.45
CA TRP A 163 -10.04 5.17 0.04
C TRP A 163 -10.99 4.01 -0.30
N ILE A 164 -12.30 4.24 -0.22
CA ILE A 164 -13.31 3.24 -0.62
C ILE A 164 -13.25 2.91 -2.11
N ALA A 165 -13.02 3.92 -2.95
CA ALA A 165 -12.81 3.73 -4.38
C ALA A 165 -11.56 2.86 -4.66
N LEU A 166 -10.54 2.94 -3.80
CA LEU A 166 -9.34 2.09 -3.89
C LEU A 166 -9.55 0.67 -3.35
N GLY A 167 -10.64 0.39 -2.64
CA GLY A 167 -10.99 -0.93 -2.13
C GLY A 167 -10.92 -1.09 -0.61
N PHE A 168 -10.64 -0.01 0.13
CA PHE A 168 -10.86 -0.01 1.57
C PHE A 168 -12.35 -0.02 1.90
N ASP A 169 -12.72 -0.52 3.07
CA ASP A 169 -14.07 -0.43 3.59
C ASP A 169 -14.08 -0.55 5.11
N ALA A 170 -15.13 -0.07 5.76
CA ALA A 170 -15.31 -0.28 7.19
C ALA A 170 -16.63 -0.99 7.44
N PRO A 171 -16.65 -2.15 8.12
CA PRO A 171 -17.91 -2.73 8.56
C PRO A 171 -18.58 -1.76 9.53
N LEU A 172 -19.85 -1.45 9.26
CA LEU A 172 -20.69 -0.63 10.13
C LEU A 172 -21.75 -1.54 10.73
N ALA A 173 -21.74 -1.73 12.05
CA ALA A 173 -22.92 -2.25 12.72
C ALA A 173 -23.82 -1.07 13.09
N LEU A 174 -25.13 -1.21 12.88
CA LEU A 174 -26.11 -0.17 13.25
C LEU A 174 -26.06 0.17 14.74
N SER A 175 -25.68 -0.79 15.57
CA SER A 175 -25.46 -0.63 17.02
C SER A 175 -24.23 0.20 17.38
N ASP A 176 -23.25 0.26 16.47
CA ASP A 176 -21.95 0.85 16.77
C ASP A 176 -21.94 2.35 16.52
N VAL A 177 -23.00 2.94 15.97
CA VAL A 177 -22.96 4.27 15.37
C VAL A 177 -24.08 5.14 15.99
N ASP A 178 -23.70 6.28 16.57
CA ASP A 178 -24.57 7.30 17.17
C ASP A 178 -25.32 8.18 16.12
N TRP A 179 -25.58 7.67 14.92
CA TRP A 179 -26.34 8.39 13.87
C TRP A 179 -27.81 8.54 14.25
N VAL A 180 -28.34 7.59 15.04
CA VAL A 180 -29.71 7.66 15.57
C VAL A 180 -29.86 8.85 16.52
N THR A 181 -28.81 9.20 17.27
CA THR A 181 -28.80 10.33 18.21
C THR A 181 -28.44 11.65 17.51
N ALA A 182 -27.54 11.64 16.52
CA ALA A 182 -27.16 12.84 15.77
C ALA A 182 -28.20 13.28 14.72
N THR A 183 -28.90 12.33 14.10
CA THR A 183 -29.85 12.56 13.01
C THR A 183 -31.08 11.63 13.10
N PRO A 184 -31.89 11.72 14.15
CA PRO A 184 -32.99 10.77 14.42
C PRO A 184 -34.03 10.68 13.30
N GLU A 185 -34.36 11.79 12.65
CA GLU A 185 -35.35 11.83 11.55
C GLU A 185 -34.86 11.10 10.30
N LEU A 186 -33.57 11.21 10.00
CA LEU A 186 -32.94 10.57 8.84
C LEU A 186 -32.67 9.10 9.15
N ALA A 187 -32.31 8.79 10.40
CA ALA A 187 -32.12 7.43 10.89
C ALA A 187 -33.41 6.60 10.82
N ALA A 188 -34.56 7.19 11.15
CA ALA A 188 -35.87 6.53 11.10
C ALA A 188 -36.32 6.15 9.68
N GLN A 189 -35.74 6.80 8.65
CA GLN A 189 -36.05 6.53 7.24
C GLN A 189 -35.17 5.43 6.63
N LEU A 190 -34.11 5.01 7.34
CA LEU A 190 -33.16 4.02 6.85
C LEU A 190 -33.62 2.60 7.26
N PRO A 191 -33.82 1.68 6.30
CA PRO A 191 -34.13 0.29 6.62
C PRO A 191 -32.99 -0.34 7.45
N ALA A 192 -33.33 -0.95 8.59
CA ALA A 192 -32.40 -1.55 9.55
C ALA A 192 -31.55 -2.73 9.02
N GLN A 193 -31.61 -3.05 7.73
CA GLN A 193 -30.87 -4.16 7.11
C GLN A 193 -29.94 -3.67 5.99
N TRP A 194 -29.89 -2.36 5.70
CA TRP A 194 -29.32 -1.90 4.44
C TRP A 194 -27.85 -1.47 4.50
N MET A 195 -27.36 -1.05 5.66
CA MET A 195 -25.98 -0.54 5.79
C MET A 195 -25.16 -1.52 6.61
N THR A 196 -24.32 -2.30 5.93
CA THR A 196 -23.37 -3.21 6.57
C THR A 196 -21.95 -2.66 6.54
N SER A 197 -21.72 -1.60 5.76
CA SER A 197 -20.42 -1.02 5.52
C SER A 197 -20.48 0.49 5.28
N LEU A 198 -19.33 1.15 5.37
CA LEU A 198 -19.19 2.56 5.04
C LEU A 198 -19.36 2.79 3.54
N ALA A 199 -18.96 1.83 2.70
CA ALA A 199 -19.27 1.87 1.28
C ALA A 199 -20.78 1.89 1.01
N ASP A 200 -21.56 1.06 1.70
CA ASP A 200 -23.04 1.06 1.57
C ASP A 200 -23.62 2.41 2.00
N LEU A 201 -23.12 2.97 3.12
CA LEU A 201 -23.54 4.29 3.59
C LEU A 201 -23.27 5.34 2.50
N LEU A 202 -22.03 5.49 2.05
CA LEU A 202 -21.66 6.56 1.11
C LEU A 202 -22.29 6.40 -0.29
N ALA A 203 -22.73 5.20 -0.66
CA ALA A 203 -23.48 4.97 -1.89
C ALA A 203 -24.95 5.44 -1.82
N HIS A 204 -25.50 5.60 -0.62
CA HIS A 204 -26.85 6.14 -0.43
C HIS A 204 -26.88 7.65 -0.72
N PRO A 205 -27.94 8.20 -1.35
CA PRO A 205 -28.04 9.64 -1.63
C PRO A 205 -27.80 10.54 -0.42
N ASP A 206 -28.34 10.15 0.74
CA ASP A 206 -28.17 10.90 2.01
C ASP A 206 -26.92 10.49 2.81
N GLY A 207 -26.24 9.43 2.38
CA GLY A 207 -25.10 8.83 3.06
C GLY A 207 -23.95 9.79 3.34
N PRO A 208 -23.49 10.57 2.35
CA PRO A 208 -22.46 11.57 2.57
C PRO A 208 -22.83 12.65 3.59
N ALA A 209 -24.11 13.05 3.67
CA ALA A 209 -24.59 14.02 4.66
C ALA A 209 -24.61 13.40 6.06
N LEU A 210 -25.07 12.15 6.17
CA LEU A 210 -25.00 11.35 7.41
C LEU A 210 -23.56 11.17 7.89
N TRP A 211 -22.65 10.82 6.98
CA TRP A 211 -21.23 10.68 7.27
C TRP A 211 -20.64 11.99 7.80
N GLY A 212 -20.95 13.13 7.16
CA GLY A 212 -20.47 14.44 7.62
C GLY A 212 -21.06 14.90 8.95
N ALA A 213 -22.30 14.50 9.27
CA ALA A 213 -22.97 14.85 10.52
C ALA A 213 -22.47 14.04 11.72
N CYS A 214 -21.88 12.87 11.48
CA CYS A 214 -21.23 12.08 12.52
C CYS A 214 -19.80 12.58 12.70
N ALA A 215 -19.38 12.94 13.91
CA ALA A 215 -17.97 13.16 14.23
C ALA A 215 -17.38 11.86 14.80
N ARG A 216 -16.63 11.11 13.99
CA ARG A 216 -16.13 9.80 14.39
C ARG A 216 -14.87 9.37 13.66
N ASP A 217 -13.99 8.73 14.42
CA ASP A 217 -12.86 7.97 13.88
C ASP A 217 -13.33 6.57 13.46
N VAL A 218 -13.20 6.26 12.18
CA VAL A 218 -13.48 4.94 11.63
C VAL A 218 -12.20 4.34 11.07
N THR A 219 -11.95 3.08 11.42
CA THR A 219 -10.85 2.32 10.83
C THR A 219 -11.34 1.64 9.55
N LEU A 220 -10.83 2.08 8.40
CA LEU A 220 -11.03 1.36 7.15
C LEU A 220 -10.08 0.16 7.07
N ILE A 221 -10.53 -0.86 6.37
CA ILE A 221 -9.89 -2.16 6.23
C ILE A 221 -9.72 -2.44 4.74
N PHE A 222 -8.50 -2.79 4.34
CA PHE A 222 -8.22 -3.41 3.05
C PHE A 222 -7.86 -4.87 3.29
N ASP A 223 -8.69 -5.79 2.82
CA ASP A 223 -8.46 -7.21 3.02
C ASP A 223 -7.60 -7.79 1.87
N LEU A 224 -6.43 -8.33 2.22
CA LEU A 224 -5.45 -8.84 1.26
C LEU A 224 -5.65 -10.33 0.95
N ARG A 225 -6.61 -10.99 1.60
CA ARG A 225 -6.86 -12.42 1.41
C ARG A 225 -7.35 -12.70 -0.03
N PRO A 226 -6.96 -13.83 -0.63
CA PRO A 226 -7.44 -14.22 -1.95
C PRO A 226 -8.98 -14.25 -2.02
N GLY A 227 -9.53 -13.83 -3.16
CA GLY A 227 -10.97 -13.78 -3.41
C GLY A 227 -11.72 -12.59 -2.79
N TRP A 228 -11.04 -11.71 -2.05
CA TRP A 228 -11.68 -10.51 -1.49
C TRP A 228 -11.81 -9.37 -2.50
N ALA A 229 -12.89 -8.61 -2.38
CA ALA A 229 -13.25 -7.54 -3.32
C ALA A 229 -12.24 -6.37 -3.35
N ALA A 230 -11.48 -6.15 -2.27
CA ALA A 230 -10.56 -5.03 -2.14
C ALA A 230 -9.47 -5.04 -3.24
N CYS A 231 -8.77 -6.17 -3.42
CA CYS A 231 -7.77 -6.32 -4.47
C CYS A 231 -8.38 -6.22 -5.88
N THR A 232 -9.59 -6.72 -6.09
CA THR A 232 -10.31 -6.60 -7.36
C THR A 232 -10.65 -5.15 -7.70
N LYS A 233 -11.14 -4.38 -6.73
CA LYS A 233 -11.40 -2.94 -6.87
C LYS A 233 -10.11 -2.18 -7.21
N LEU A 234 -9.04 -2.44 -6.47
CA LEU A 234 -7.73 -1.82 -6.74
C LEU A 234 -7.22 -2.14 -8.16
N ALA A 235 -7.31 -3.41 -8.58
CA ALA A 235 -6.94 -3.82 -9.94
C ALA A 235 -7.78 -3.11 -11.00
N GLN A 236 -9.08 -2.92 -10.76
CA GLN A 236 -9.93 -2.16 -11.68
C GLN A 236 -9.50 -0.69 -11.78
N ARG A 237 -9.26 0.00 -10.64
CA ARG A 237 -8.81 1.40 -10.66
C ARG A 237 -7.45 1.58 -11.33
N LEU A 238 -6.54 0.63 -11.17
CA LEU A 238 -5.27 0.61 -11.90
C LEU A 238 -5.48 0.51 -13.42
N ARG A 239 -6.46 -0.26 -13.90
CA ARG A 239 -6.79 -0.31 -15.34
C ARG A 239 -7.37 1.00 -15.84
N GLU A 240 -8.31 1.57 -15.08
CA GLU A 240 -8.96 2.84 -15.43
C GLU A 240 -7.94 4.00 -15.53
N SER A 241 -6.87 3.95 -14.74
CA SER A 241 -5.75 4.92 -14.79
C SER A 241 -4.63 4.56 -15.77
N GLY A 242 -4.81 3.56 -16.64
CA GLY A 242 -3.83 3.18 -17.67
C GLY A 242 -2.63 2.36 -17.16
N ARG A 243 -2.67 1.86 -15.92
CA ARG A 243 -1.61 1.07 -15.28
C ARG A 243 -1.86 -0.44 -15.36
N THR A 244 -1.98 -0.94 -16.58
CA THR A 244 -2.42 -2.32 -16.85
C THR A 244 -1.46 -3.38 -16.31
N ALA A 245 -0.14 -3.12 -16.28
CA ALA A 245 0.86 -4.06 -15.77
C ALA A 245 0.80 -4.22 -14.24
N GLU A 246 0.61 -3.14 -13.50
CA GLU A 246 0.31 -3.17 -12.06
C GLU A 246 -1.03 -3.87 -11.80
N ALA A 247 -2.06 -3.54 -12.58
CA ALA A 247 -3.39 -4.13 -12.43
C ALA A 247 -3.38 -5.66 -12.58
N LEU A 248 -2.64 -6.18 -13.57
CA LEU A 248 -2.51 -7.61 -13.82
C LEU A 248 -1.86 -8.33 -12.62
N ARG A 249 -0.75 -7.79 -12.11
CA ARG A 249 -0.04 -8.35 -10.95
C ARG A 249 -0.91 -8.42 -9.70
N ILE A 250 -1.70 -7.37 -9.44
CA ILE A 250 -2.64 -7.36 -8.30
C ILE A 250 -3.76 -8.38 -8.50
N ALA A 251 -4.31 -8.48 -9.72
CA ALA A 251 -5.38 -9.43 -10.04
C ALA A 251 -4.92 -10.90 -9.91
N GLU A 252 -3.73 -11.24 -10.41
CA GLU A 252 -3.15 -12.59 -10.31
C GLU A 252 -3.02 -13.03 -8.84
N ARG A 253 -2.50 -12.15 -7.99
CA ARG A 253 -2.37 -12.40 -6.55
C ARG A 253 -3.72 -12.48 -5.84
N ALA A 254 -4.68 -11.64 -6.23
CA ALA A 254 -6.03 -11.66 -5.69
C ALA A 254 -6.75 -13.00 -5.96
N MET A 255 -6.45 -13.64 -7.09
CA MET A 255 -7.00 -14.95 -7.46
C MET A 255 -6.28 -16.12 -6.76
N GLY A 256 -5.31 -15.86 -5.88
CA GLY A 256 -4.49 -16.91 -5.26
C GLY A 256 -3.62 -17.65 -6.28
N SER A 257 -3.45 -17.09 -7.48
CA SER A 257 -2.60 -17.62 -8.53
C SER A 257 -1.19 -17.11 -8.29
N VAL A 258 -0.47 -17.74 -7.37
CA VAL A 258 0.98 -17.55 -7.25
C VAL A 258 1.62 -18.93 -7.42
N GLN A 259 2.32 -19.10 -8.54
CA GLN A 259 3.36 -20.11 -8.73
C GLN A 259 4.62 -19.71 -7.95
#